data_AF-A0A6I6MPH9-F1
#
_entry.id   AF-A0A6I6MPH9-F1
#
_cell.length_a   1.000
_cell.length_b   1.000
_cell.length_c   1.000
_cell.angle_alpha   90.00
_cell.angle_beta   90.00
_cell.angle_gamma   90.00
#
_symmetry.space_group_name_H-M   'P 1'
#
loop_
_entity.id
_entity.type
_entity.pdbx_description
1 polymer ?
#
loop_
_entity_poly.entity_id
_entity_poly.type
_entity_poly.pdbx_seq_one_letter_code
_entity_poly.pdbx_strand_id
1 'polypeptide(L)' 'MDHDFCNVDGARRLKQRIEEYWRERGFTVDVKLIEAGFVAAMRSARTDVRSDMVNGFPTKRASNEKERASPNLRGLMEVA' A
#
# COMPACT_ATOMS: atom_id res chain seq x y z
N MET A 1 -8.21 -26.84 -3.88
CA MET A 1 -8.30 -26.17 -2.55
C MET A 1 -7.11 -25.22 -2.45
N ASP A 2 -7.03 -24.18 -3.29
CA ASP A 2 -5.68 -23.70 -3.71
C ASP A 2 -5.27 -22.30 -3.27
N HIS A 3 -6.07 -21.64 -2.43
CA HIS A 3 -5.67 -20.36 -1.87
C HIS A 3 -6.10 -20.24 -0.41
N ASP A 4 -5.35 -20.87 0.49
CA ASP A 4 -5.45 -20.55 1.91
C ASP A 4 -4.83 -19.17 2.15
N PHE A 5 -5.69 -18.20 2.45
CA PHE A 5 -5.30 -16.82 2.78
C PHE A 5 -5.18 -16.57 4.29
N CYS A 6 -5.49 -17.59 5.11
CA CYS A 6 -5.49 -17.50 6.56
C CYS A 6 -4.15 -17.95 7.17
N ASN A 7 -3.05 -17.79 6.42
CA ASN A 7 -1.69 -18.08 6.85
C ASN A 7 -0.73 -16.98 6.36
N VAL A 8 0.53 -17.04 6.80
CA VAL A 8 1.55 -16.03 6.50
C VAL A 8 1.83 -15.93 5.00
N ASP A 9 1.89 -17.06 4.29
CA ASP A 9 2.15 -17.09 2.85
C ASP A 9 0.96 -16.55 2.05
N GLY A 10 -0.26 -16.81 2.51
CA GLY A 10 -1.51 -16.28 1.99
C GLY A 10 -1.56 -14.76 2.13
N ALA A 11 -1.17 -14.23 3.29
CA ALA A 11 -1.05 -12.79 3.51
C ALA A 11 0.01 -12.16 2.58
N ARG A 12 1.15 -12.82 2.37
CA ARG A 12 2.18 -12.37 1.42
C ARG A 12 1.68 -12.35 -0.02
N ARG A 13 0.95 -13.39 -0.45
CA ARG A 13 0.28 -13.43 -1.76
C ARG A 13 -0.75 -12.31 -1.91
N LEU A 14 -1.53 -12.03 -0.87
CA LEU A 14 -2.54 -10.98 -0.90
C LEU A 14 -1.90 -9.60 -1.05
N LYS A 15 -0.82 -9.33 -0.31
CA LYS A 15 -0.01 -8.12 -0.47
C LYS A 15 0.44 -7.93 -1.91
N GLN A 16 1.11 -8.93 -2.49
CA GLN A 16 1.63 -8.85 -3.86
C GLN A 16 0.52 -8.59 -4.88
N ARG A 17 -0.60 -9.30 -4.75
CA ARG A 17 -1.75 -9.17 -5.65
C ARG A 17 -2.37 -7.77 -5.62
N ILE A 18 -2.49 -7.16 -4.44
CA ILE A 18 -3.05 -5.81 -4.29
C ILE A 18 -2.11 -4.76 -4.90
N GLU A 19 -0.80 -4.85 -4.61
CA GLU A 19 0.20 -3.92 -5.13
C GLU A 19 0.31 -4.01 -6.66
N GLU A 20 0.32 -5.23 -7.21
CA GLU A 20 0.38 -5.47 -8.66
C GLU A 20 -0.87 -4.95 -9.39
N TYR A 21 -2.06 -5.20 -8.85
CA TYR A 21 -3.32 -4.71 -9.41
C TYR A 21 -3.32 -3.19 -9.62
N TRP A 22 -2.82 -2.43 -8.65
CA TRP A 22 -2.76 -0.98 -8.75
C TRP A 22 -1.59 -0.49 -9.60
N ARG A 23 -0.46 -1.20 -9.55
CA ARG A 23 0.73 -0.91 -10.37
C ARG A 23 0.41 -0.98 -11.86
N GLU A 24 -0.31 -2.01 -12.30
CA GLU A 24 -0.78 -2.15 -13.69
C GLU A 24 -1.65 -0.98 -14.14
N ARG A 25 -2.34 -0.32 -13.20
CA ARG A 25 -3.20 0.84 -13.43
C ARG A 25 -2.47 2.18 -13.24
N GLY A 26 -1.16 2.14 -13.01
CA GLY A 26 -0.33 3.33 -12.86
C GLY A 26 -0.32 3.96 -11.46
N PHE A 27 -0.85 3.26 -10.46
CA PHE A 27 -0.86 3.71 -9.06
C PHE A 27 0.10 2.87 -8.22
N THR A 28 0.77 3.51 -7.27
CA THR A 28 1.57 2.80 -6.25
C THR A 28 0.79 2.82 -4.95
N VAL A 29 0.58 1.68 -4.31
CA VAL A 29 -0.06 1.59 -2.97
C VAL A 29 0.90 0.90 -2.02
N ASP A 30 0.84 1.24 -0.74
CA ASP A 30 1.71 0.65 0.28
C ASP A 30 0.90 -0.36 1.10
N VAL A 31 1.28 -1.64 1.00
CA VAL A 31 0.66 -2.72 1.76
C VAL A 31 1.68 -3.34 2.71
N LYS A 32 1.38 -3.29 4.01
CA LYS A 32 2.24 -3.83 5.07
C LYS A 32 1.69 -5.12 5.63
N LEU A 33 2.58 -6.05 5.92
CA LEU A 33 2.30 -7.22 6.72
C LEU A 33 2.74 -6.94 8.14
N ILE A 34 1.83 -7.04 9.10
CA ILE A 34 2.13 -6.90 10.52
C ILE A 34 1.87 -8.23 11.19
N GLU A 35 2.95 -8.85 11.67
CA GLU A 35 2.87 -10.07 12.44
C GLU A 35 2.62 -9.71 13.91
N ALA A 36 1.55 -10.28 14.46
CA ALA A 36 1.28 -10.29 15.88
C ALA A 36 1.40 -11.74 16.37
N GLY A 37 2.09 -11.93 17.50
CA GLY A 37 2.14 -13.20 18.20
C GLY A 37 0.77 -13.63 18.72
N PHE A 38 0.73 -14.43 19.79
CA PHE A 38 -0.53 -14.93 20.32
C PHE A 38 -1.44 -13.79 20.82
N VAL A 39 -2.62 -13.66 20.22
CA VAL A 39 -3.67 -12.72 20.64
C VAL A 39 -4.72 -13.48 21.46
N ALA A 40 -4.76 -13.23 22.77
CA ALA A 40 -5.60 -13.98 23.72
C ALA A 40 -7.09 -14.00 23.34
N ALA A 41 -7.62 -12.88 22.84
CA ALA A 41 -9.03 -12.78 22.42
C ALA A 41 -9.38 -13.69 21.23
N MET A 42 -8.42 -13.92 20.33
CA MET A 42 -8.62 -14.74 19.12
C MET A 42 -8.13 -16.18 19.31
N ARG A 43 -7.37 -16.45 20.38
CA ARG A 43 -6.72 -17.73 20.67
C ARG A 43 -5.84 -18.23 19.52
N SER A 44 -5.24 -17.31 18.77
CA SER A 44 -4.36 -17.59 17.63
C SER A 44 -3.31 -16.49 17.45
N ALA A 45 -2.24 -16.81 16.73
CA ALA A 45 -1.35 -15.80 16.16
C ALA A 45 -2.03 -15.17 14.93
N ARG A 46 -1.69 -13.91 14.63
CA ARG A 46 -2.36 -13.16 13.55
C ARG A 46 -1.35 -12.45 12.66
N THR A 47 -1.56 -12.53 11.35
CA THR A 47 -0.85 -11.70 10.37
C THR A 47 -1.85 -10.73 9.77
N ASP A 48 -1.66 -9.44 10.03
CA ASP A 48 -2.51 -8.37 9.52
C ASP A 48 -1.98 -7.83 8.19
N VAL A 49 -2.86 -7.66 7.20
CA VAL A 49 -2.58 -6.94 5.96
C VAL A 49 -3.15 -5.53 6.09
N ARG A 50 -2.29 -4.50 6.06
CA ARG A 50 -2.70 -3.10 6.22
C ARG A 50 -2.30 -2.27 5.01
N SER A 51 -3.25 -1.52 4.44
CA SER A 51 -3.01 -0.62 3.31
C SER A 51 -3.17 0.84 3.69
N ASP A 52 -2.48 1.73 2.99
CA ASP A 52 -2.68 3.19 3.03
C ASP A 52 -3.88 3.69 2.21
N MET A 53 -4.51 2.79 1.43
CA MET A 53 -5.69 3.07 0.63
C MET A 53 -6.91 3.48 1.48
N VAL A 54 -7.76 4.35 0.92
CA VAL A 54 -9.00 4.80 1.56
C VAL A 54 -10.18 4.24 0.77
N ASN A 55 -11.05 3.48 1.44
CA ASN A 55 -12.17 2.76 0.80
C ASN A 55 -11.72 1.88 -0.38
N GLY A 56 -10.50 1.35 -0.32
CA GLY A 56 -9.91 0.53 -1.37
C GLY A 56 -9.31 1.31 -2.55
N PHE A 57 -9.32 2.65 -2.52
CA PHE A 57 -8.72 3.49 -3.56
C PHE A 57 -7.35 4.06 -3.12
N PRO A 58 -6.37 4.19 -4.05
CA PRO A 58 -5.11 4.86 -3.80
C PRO A 58 -5.33 6.31 -3.35
N THR A 59 -4.54 6.78 -2.38
CA THR A 59 -4.65 8.16 -1.90
C THR A 59 -3.79 9.12 -2.75
N LYS A 60 -4.03 10.44 -2.64
CA LYS A 60 -3.24 11.44 -3.38
C LYS A 60 -1.73 11.35 -3.13
N ARG A 61 -1.28 10.85 -1.96
CA ARG A 61 0.15 10.61 -1.71
C ARG A 61 0.74 9.57 -2.67
N ALA A 62 -0.02 8.51 -2.92
CA ALA A 62 0.31 7.42 -3.83
C ALA A 62 0.34 7.83 -5.31
N SER A 63 -0.51 8.80 -5.72
CA SER A 63 -0.48 9.37 -7.08
C SER A 63 0.60 10.44 -7.27
N ASN A 64 1.00 11.13 -6.20
CA ASN A 64 1.90 12.28 -6.26
C ASN A 64 3.40 11.93 -6.33
N GLU A 65 3.82 10.66 -6.24
CA GLU A 65 5.25 10.34 -6.38
C GLU A 65 5.81 10.83 -7.73
N LYS A 66 4.98 10.81 -8.79
CA LYS A 66 5.31 11.37 -10.12
C LYS A 66 5.22 12.90 -10.19
N GLU A 67 4.35 13.54 -9.41
CA GLU A 67 4.18 15.00 -9.39
C GLU A 67 5.22 15.68 -8.48
N ARG A 68 5.61 15.06 -7.36
CA ARG A 68 6.65 15.52 -6.43
C ARG A 68 8.06 15.47 -7.02
N ALA A 69 8.25 14.70 -8.11
CA ALA A 69 9.49 14.71 -8.89
C ALA A 69 9.62 15.94 -9.82
N SER A 70 8.60 16.80 -9.92
CA SER A 70 8.71 18.07 -10.64
C SER A 70 9.26 19.15 -9.70
N PRO A 71 10.53 19.59 -9.86
CA PRO A 71 11.08 20.65 -9.04
C PRO A 71 10.36 21.95 -9.37
N ASN A 72 10.02 22.72 -8.35
CA ASN A 72 9.51 24.08 -8.47
C ASN A 72 10.42 24.92 -9.39
N LEU A 73 10.06 25.02 -10.66
CA LEU A 73 10.67 25.93 -11.65
C LEU A 73 9.67 27.03 -12.06
N ARG A 74 8.91 27.56 -11.11
CA ARG A 74 8.02 28.70 -11.38
C ARG A 74 8.13 29.76 -10.30
N GLY A 75 8.87 30.82 -10.61
CA GLY A 75 8.64 32.12 -9.98
C GLY A 75 9.85 32.95 -9.58
N LEU A 76 10.95 32.96 -10.35
CA LEU A 76 11.85 34.12 -10.35
C LEU A 76 11.65 34.86 -11.68
N MET A 77 10.54 35.58 -11.78
CA MET A 77 10.32 36.53 -12.86
C MET A 77 10.74 37.90 -12.33
N GLU A 78 11.76 38.45 -12.96
CA GLU A 78 12.40 39.73 -12.65
C GLU A 78 11.37 40.84 -12.39
N VAL A 79 11.61 41.63 -11.33
CA VAL A 79 11.05 42.97 -11.22
C VAL A 79 12.19 43.96 -11.43
N ALA A 80 11.96 44.84 -12.41
CA ALA A 80 12.84 45.90 -12.87
C ALA A 80 13.12 46.96 -11.80
#